data_AF-A0A1Q3E8K2-F1
#
_entry.id   AF-A0A1Q3E8K2-F1
#
_cell.length_a   1.000
_cell.length_b   1.000
_cell.length_c   1.000
_cell.angle_alpha   90.00
_cell.angle_beta   90.00
_cell.angle_gamma   90.00
#
_symmetry.space_group_name_H-M   'P 1'
#
loop_
_entity.id
_entity.type
_entity.pdbx_description
1 polymer ?
#
loop_
_entity_poly.entity_id
_entity_poly.type
_entity_poly.pdbx_seq_one_letter_code
_entity_poly.pdbx_strand_id
1 'polypeptide(L)'
;MSKVEEITISSFLSLFTSNGLYMILYSWLFGMSLWITFFGGVIAFKALPRQQFGNLQHKTFPIYFVISITLVYILFSVLISQGINYTVIGPLTSRTMFERHRLEKEEGKAYNEPGVSDAMKGLNRRFGSLHGISSLLNLWAVIAIGLHGLWIGNAGVKGY
;
A
#
# COMPACT_ATOMS: atom_id res chain seq x y z
N MET A 1 8.82 -13.76 -32.93
CA MET A 1 8.46 -15.15 -32.60
C MET A 1 8.07 -15.20 -31.14
N SER A 2 6.82 -15.52 -30.82
CA SER A 2 6.39 -15.75 -29.44
C SER A 2 7.06 -17.02 -28.92
N LYS A 3 7.77 -16.93 -27.79
CA LYS A 3 8.28 -18.13 -27.11
C LYS A 3 7.08 -18.93 -26.64
N VAL A 4 7.03 -20.20 -27.01
CA VAL A 4 6.03 -21.14 -26.47
C VAL A 4 6.45 -21.41 -25.03
N GLU A 5 5.62 -20.97 -24.08
CA GLU A 5 5.82 -21.26 -22.66
C GLU A 5 5.17 -22.62 -22.35
N GLU A 6 5.98 -23.61 -22.01
CA GLU A 6 5.48 -24.92 -21.61
C GLU A 6 4.89 -24.83 -20.19
N ILE A 7 3.58 -25.11 -20.09
CA ILE A 7 2.88 -25.16 -18.80
C ILE A 7 3.34 -26.42 -18.05
N THR A 8 4.33 -26.23 -17.20
CA THR A 8 4.88 -27.23 -16.28
C THR A 8 4.34 -27.03 -14.86
N ILE A 9 4.39 -28.07 -14.01
CA ILE A 9 3.94 -27.96 -12.60
C ILE A 9 4.71 -26.85 -11.85
N SER A 10 6.00 -26.69 -12.13
CA SER A 10 6.81 -25.60 -11.57
C SER A 10 6.34 -24.23 -12.06
N SER A 11 5.98 -24.07 -13.33
CA SER A 11 5.41 -22.83 -13.85
C SER A 11 4.06 -22.50 -13.21
N PHE A 12 3.21 -23.50 -12.94
CA PHE A 12 1.95 -23.31 -12.21
C PHE A 12 2.20 -22.88 -10.75
N LEU A 13 3.13 -23.52 -10.05
CA LEU A 13 3.48 -23.14 -8.68
C LEU A 13 4.12 -21.75 -8.61
N SER A 14 4.82 -21.32 -9.67
CA SER A 14 5.39 -19.98 -9.77
C SER A 14 4.34 -18.86 -9.89
N LEU A 15 3.06 -19.19 -10.12
CA LEU A 15 1.96 -18.22 -10.10
C LEU A 15 1.61 -17.75 -8.69
N PHE A 16 1.94 -18.53 -7.65
CA PHE A 16 1.67 -18.21 -6.25
C PHE A 16 2.73 -17.26 -5.68
N THR A 17 2.89 -16.10 -6.32
CA THR A 17 3.72 -15.00 -5.84
C THR A 17 2.90 -13.98 -5.06
N SER A 18 3.56 -13.11 -4.29
CA SER A 18 2.90 -11.98 -3.64
C SER A 18 2.12 -11.10 -4.63
N ASN A 19 2.64 -10.92 -5.85
CA ASN A 19 1.97 -10.19 -6.93
C ASN A 19 0.75 -10.95 -7.47
N GLY A 20 0.85 -12.27 -7.65
CA GLY A 20 -0.27 -13.11 -8.05
C GLY A 20 -1.39 -13.14 -7.01
N LEU A 21 -1.03 -13.28 -5.73
CA LEU A 21 -1.97 -13.22 -4.61
C LEU A 21 -2.65 -11.84 -4.54
N TYR A 22 -1.88 -10.75 -4.66
CA TYR A 22 -2.43 -9.40 -4.74
C TYR A 22 -3.43 -9.26 -5.89
N MET A 23 -3.08 -9.74 -7.09
CA MET A 23 -3.95 -9.63 -8.27
C MET A 23 -5.24 -10.42 -8.11
N ILE A 24 -5.19 -11.62 -7.50
CA ILE A 24 -6.39 -12.42 -7.19
C ILE A 24 -7.28 -11.69 -6.17
N LEU A 25 -6.70 -11.18 -5.08
CA LEU A 25 -7.46 -10.46 -4.05
C LEU A 25 -8.07 -9.17 -4.60
N TYR A 26 -7.33 -8.43 -5.42
CA TYR A 26 -7.83 -7.26 -6.12
C TYR A 26 -8.99 -7.62 -7.07
N SER A 27 -8.81 -8.63 -7.91
CA SER A 27 -9.81 -9.07 -8.88
C SER A 27 -11.08 -9.59 -8.18
N TRP A 28 -10.92 -10.32 -7.07
CA TRP A 28 -12.03 -10.77 -6.23
C TRP A 28 -12.78 -9.60 -5.63
N LEU A 29 -12.08 -8.64 -5.02
CA LEU A 29 -12.69 -7.46 -4.41
C LEU A 29 -13.43 -6.62 -5.47
N PHE A 30 -12.79 -6.36 -6.61
CA PHE A 30 -13.39 -5.63 -7.72
C PHE A 30 -14.63 -6.34 -8.26
N GLY A 31 -14.54 -7.65 -8.52
CA GLY A 31 -15.66 -8.46 -9.01
C GLY A 31 -16.83 -8.50 -8.02
N MET A 32 -16.54 -8.67 -6.72
CA MET A 32 -17.55 -8.68 -5.66
C MET A 32 -18.24 -7.31 -5.52
N SER A 33 -17.50 -6.21 -5.59
CA SER A 33 -18.06 -4.86 -5.58
C SER A 33 -18.98 -4.62 -6.77
N LEU A 34 -18.57 -5.01 -7.98
CA LEU A 34 -19.43 -4.94 -9.16
C LEU A 34 -20.69 -5.80 -8.99
N TRP A 35 -20.51 -7.04 -8.52
CA TRP A 35 -21.61 -7.98 -8.35
C TRP A 35 -22.63 -7.48 -7.33
N ILE A 36 -22.21 -7.14 -6.10
CA ILE A 36 -23.11 -6.71 -5.02
C ILE A 36 -23.87 -5.44 -5.42
N THR A 37 -23.20 -4.46 -6.04
CA THR A 37 -23.81 -3.18 -6.37
C THR A 37 -24.75 -3.25 -7.57
N PHE A 38 -24.31 -3.85 -8.68
CA PHE A 38 -25.05 -3.76 -9.95
C PHE A 38 -25.99 -4.95 -10.19
N PHE A 39 -25.68 -6.11 -9.61
CA PHE A 39 -26.43 -7.34 -9.89
C PHE A 39 -27.15 -7.84 -8.63
N GLY A 40 -26.41 -8.23 -7.59
CA GLY A 40 -26.95 -8.80 -6.36
C GLY A 40 -27.99 -7.90 -5.69
N GLY A 41 -27.70 -6.60 -5.53
CA GLY A 41 -28.64 -5.63 -4.99
C GLY A 41 -29.90 -5.47 -5.85
N VAL A 42 -29.76 -5.44 -7.19
CA VAL A 42 -30.88 -5.30 -8.13
C VAL A 42 -31.75 -6.56 -8.16
N ILE A 43 -31.13 -7.74 -8.17
CA ILE A 43 -31.82 -9.03 -8.12
C ILE A 43 -32.58 -9.13 -6.80
N ALA A 44 -31.94 -8.85 -5.65
CA ALA A 44 -32.59 -8.89 -4.35
C ALA A 44 -33.75 -7.89 -4.25
N PHE A 45 -33.58 -6.67 -4.81
CA PHE A 45 -34.64 -5.68 -4.88
C PHE A 45 -35.85 -6.14 -5.69
N LYS A 46 -35.62 -6.85 -6.81
CA LYS A 46 -36.68 -7.37 -7.68
C LYS A 46 -37.31 -8.67 -7.16
N ALA A 47 -36.54 -9.49 -6.44
CA ALA A 47 -36.95 -10.82 -6.01
C ALA A 47 -37.62 -10.85 -4.62
N LEU A 48 -37.34 -9.86 -3.75
CA LEU A 48 -37.85 -9.84 -2.38
C LEU A 48 -38.96 -8.78 -2.21
N PRO A 49 -40.03 -9.08 -1.44
CA PRO A 49 -40.97 -8.06 -0.96
C PRO A 49 -40.22 -6.93 -0.24
N ARG A 50 -40.70 -5.68 -0.40
CA ARG A 50 -40.02 -4.45 0.07
C ARG A 50 -39.53 -4.52 1.52
N GLN A 51 -40.33 -5.07 2.43
CA GLN A 51 -39.96 -5.22 3.85
C GLN A 51 -38.82 -6.23 4.05
N GLN A 52 -38.83 -7.35 3.33
CA GLN A 52 -37.77 -8.37 3.41
C GLN A 52 -36.47 -7.88 2.78
N PHE A 53 -36.56 -7.15 1.66
CA PHE A 53 -35.40 -6.46 1.07
C PHE A 53 -34.81 -5.44 2.05
N GLY A 54 -35.64 -4.61 2.68
CA GLY A 54 -35.21 -3.65 3.69
C GLY A 54 -34.47 -4.32 4.86
N ASN A 55 -35.00 -5.44 5.37
CA ASN A 55 -34.36 -6.24 6.41
C ASN A 55 -33.00 -6.81 5.97
N LEU A 56 -32.88 -7.27 4.73
CA LEU A 56 -31.62 -7.76 4.16
C LEU A 56 -30.59 -6.63 4.04
N GLN A 57 -31.00 -5.46 3.53
CA GLN A 57 -30.13 -4.29 3.40
C GLN A 57 -29.64 -3.81 4.76
N HIS A 58 -30.52 -3.73 5.77
CA HIS A 58 -30.15 -3.23 7.10
C HIS A 58 -29.11 -4.11 7.82
N LYS A 59 -28.97 -5.38 7.42
CA LYS A 59 -27.92 -6.27 7.93
C LYS A 59 -26.64 -6.25 7.08
N THR A 60 -26.79 -6.16 5.76
CA THR A 60 -25.65 -6.29 4.83
C THR A 60 -24.93 -4.97 4.57
N PHE A 61 -25.68 -3.86 4.44
CA PHE A 61 -25.13 -2.57 4.05
C PHE A 61 -24.21 -1.94 5.11
N PRO A 62 -24.54 -1.92 6.41
CA PRO A 62 -23.64 -1.37 7.41
C PRO A 62 -22.28 -2.09 7.43
N ILE A 63 -22.29 -3.42 7.30
CA ILE A 63 -21.08 -4.23 7.24
C ILE A 63 -20.28 -3.87 5.97
N TYR A 64 -20.92 -3.90 4.80
CA TYR A 64 -20.29 -3.57 3.53
C TYR A 64 -19.68 -2.16 3.50
N PHE A 65 -20.42 -1.16 4.00
CA PHE A 65 -19.98 0.24 3.98
C PHE A 65 -18.89 0.51 5.00
N VAL A 66 -18.99 0.01 6.23
CA VAL A 66 -17.88 0.10 7.21
C VAL A 66 -16.63 -0.55 6.63
N ILE A 67 -16.79 -1.71 6.01
CA ILE A 67 -15.69 -2.42 5.38
C ILE A 67 -15.02 -1.54 4.31
N SER A 68 -15.82 -1.07 3.36
CA SER A 68 -15.35 -0.25 2.24
C SER A 68 -14.68 1.04 2.70
N ILE A 69 -15.27 1.72 3.68
CA ILE A 69 -14.75 2.98 4.23
C ILE A 69 -13.40 2.76 4.91
N THR A 70 -13.28 1.75 5.78
CA THR A 70 -12.02 1.44 6.46
C THR A 70 -10.91 1.09 5.46
N LEU A 71 -11.22 0.27 4.44
CA LEU A 71 -10.27 -0.09 3.38
C LEU A 71 -9.76 1.15 2.63
N VAL A 72 -10.68 2.03 2.21
CA VAL A 72 -10.35 3.24 1.45
C VAL A 72 -9.50 4.20 2.29
N TYR A 73 -9.84 4.43 3.56
CA TYR A 73 -9.05 5.33 4.42
C TYR A 73 -7.63 4.81 4.66
N ILE A 74 -7.46 3.49 4.85
CA ILE A 74 -6.14 2.90 5.04
C ILE A 74 -5.30 3.09 3.77
N LEU A 75 -5.85 2.73 2.59
CA LEU A 75 -5.14 2.89 1.32
C LEU A 75 -4.85 4.37 1.00
N PHE A 76 -5.78 5.26 1.33
CA PHE A 76 -5.58 6.70 1.18
C PHE A 76 -4.45 7.21 2.08
N SER A 77 -4.35 6.73 3.33
CA SER A 77 -3.24 7.10 4.22
C SER A 77 -1.88 6.64 3.69
N VAL A 78 -1.83 5.46 3.05
CA VAL A 78 -0.64 4.94 2.39
C VAL A 78 -0.29 5.79 1.18
N LEU A 79 -1.29 6.14 0.35
CA LEU A 79 -1.10 7.02 -0.80
C LEU A 79 -0.50 8.37 -0.40
N ILE A 80 -1.02 8.99 0.65
CA ILE A 80 -0.50 10.27 1.15
C ILE A 80 0.93 10.11 1.67
N SER A 81 1.19 9.08 2.50
CA SER A 81 2.54 8.78 3.02
C SER A 81 3.56 8.61 1.89
N GLN A 82 3.23 7.81 0.88
CA GLN A 82 4.11 7.56 -0.26
C GLN A 82 4.22 8.76 -1.20
N GLY A 83 3.14 9.53 -1.36
CA GLY A 83 3.15 10.79 -2.09
C GLY A 83 4.11 11.80 -1.47
N ILE A 84 4.11 11.94 -0.14
CA ILE A 84 5.06 12.79 0.60
C ILE A 84 6.49 12.28 0.43
N ASN A 85 6.71 10.96 0.53
CA ASN A 85 8.00 10.35 0.29
C ASN A 85 8.54 10.66 -1.12
N TYR A 86 7.72 10.49 -2.15
CA TYR A 86 8.12 10.70 -3.53
C TYR A 86 8.33 12.18 -3.89
N THR A 87 7.43 13.06 -3.46
CA THR A 87 7.42 14.47 -3.92
C THR A 87 8.26 15.40 -3.06
N VAL A 88 8.44 15.09 -1.77
CA VAL A 88 9.11 15.97 -0.82
C VAL A 88 10.37 15.33 -0.25
N ILE A 89 10.23 14.21 0.47
CA ILE A 89 11.33 13.66 1.27
C ILE A 89 12.44 13.08 0.37
N GLY A 90 12.10 12.36 -0.69
CA GLY A 90 13.04 11.79 -1.66
C GLY A 90 13.90 12.85 -2.36
N PRO A 91 13.30 13.89 -2.97
CA PRO A 91 14.03 14.98 -3.59
C PRO A 91 14.93 15.74 -2.60
N LEU A 92 14.44 16.02 -1.38
CA LEU A 92 15.24 16.68 -0.35
C LEU A 92 16.43 15.81 0.10
N THR A 93 16.20 14.51 0.33
CA THR A 93 17.27 13.57 0.70
C THR A 93 18.33 13.49 -0.39
N SER A 94 17.91 13.44 -1.66
CA SER A 94 18.80 13.39 -2.82
C SER A 94 19.63 14.67 -2.93
N ARG A 95 19.02 15.85 -2.77
CA ARG A 95 19.74 17.13 -2.76
C ARG A 95 20.79 17.17 -1.64
N THR A 96 20.43 16.79 -0.42
CA THR A 96 21.38 16.73 0.70
C THR A 96 22.50 15.71 0.45
N MET A 97 22.21 14.59 -0.22
CA MET A 97 23.23 13.63 -0.63
C MET A 97 24.20 14.24 -1.67
N PHE A 98 23.70 14.96 -2.68
CA PHE A 98 24.56 15.65 -3.65
C PHE A 98 25.39 16.76 -3.00
N GLU A 99 24.83 17.50 -2.04
CA GLU A 99 25.57 18.49 -1.25
C GLU A 99 26.71 17.83 -0.45
N ARG A 100 26.46 16.67 0.17
CA ARG A 100 27.50 15.88 0.85
C ARG A 100 28.60 15.46 -0.11
N HIS A 101 28.26 14.86 -1.25
CA HIS A 101 29.26 14.46 -2.26
C HIS A 101 30.06 15.63 -2.81
N ARG A 102 29.46 16.82 -2.95
CA ARG A 102 30.20 18.02 -3.34
C ARG A 102 31.21 18.40 -2.28
N LEU A 103 30.78 18.47 -1.02
CA LEU A 103 31.64 18.85 0.09
C LEU A 103 32.76 17.83 0.35
N GLU A 104 32.49 16.53 0.15
CA GLU A 104 33.52 15.48 0.21
C GLU A 104 34.64 15.70 -0.80
N LYS A 105 34.31 16.16 -2.02
CA LYS A 105 35.30 16.50 -3.05
C LYS A 105 36.06 17.79 -2.73
N GLU A 106 35.38 18.78 -2.16
CA GLU A 106 35.98 20.07 -1.78
C GLU A 106 36.95 19.92 -0.60
N GLU A 107 36.58 19.13 0.41
CA GLU A 107 37.38 18.90 1.61
C GLU A 107 38.38 17.73 1.46
N GLY A 108 38.24 16.93 0.40
CA GLY A 108 39.05 15.72 0.19
C GLY A 108 38.88 14.67 1.28
N LYS A 109 37.75 14.72 2.02
CA LYS A 109 37.47 13.87 3.19
C LYS A 109 36.05 13.31 3.09
N ALA A 110 35.91 12.00 3.28
CA ALA A 110 34.60 11.36 3.25
C ALA A 110 33.74 11.73 4.47
N TYR A 111 32.41 11.73 4.30
CA TYR A 111 31.46 12.15 5.34
C TYR A 111 31.52 11.38 6.65
N ASN A 112 32.09 10.17 6.65
CA ASN A 112 32.15 9.25 7.79
C ASN A 112 33.54 9.21 8.45
N GLU A 113 34.49 10.02 7.97
CA GLU A 113 35.84 10.05 8.54
C GLU A 113 35.89 10.81 9.88
N PRO A 114 36.85 10.45 10.77
CA PRO A 114 37.10 11.23 11.97
C PRO A 114 37.49 12.68 11.64
N GLY A 115 36.94 13.63 12.41
CA GLY A 115 37.28 15.05 12.27
C GLY A 115 36.78 15.70 10.97
N VAL A 116 35.61 15.29 10.46
CA VAL A 116 34.88 16.02 9.41
C VAL A 116 34.50 17.44 9.86
N SER A 117 34.36 18.35 8.90
CA SER A 117 34.00 19.75 9.17
C SER A 117 32.62 19.89 9.85
N ASP A 118 32.37 21.04 10.48
CA ASP A 118 31.05 21.31 11.07
C ASP A 118 29.96 21.43 10.01
N ALA A 119 30.31 21.88 8.80
CA ALA A 119 29.41 21.87 7.64
C ALA A 119 29.00 20.44 7.26
N MET A 120 29.97 19.51 7.17
CA MET A 120 29.70 18.10 6.90
C MET A 120 28.85 17.46 8.00
N LYS A 121 29.12 17.76 9.28
CA LYS A 121 28.28 17.29 10.41
C LYS A 121 26.84 17.79 10.28
N GLY A 122 26.65 19.04 9.87
CA GLY A 122 25.33 19.62 9.60
C GLY A 122 24.57 18.85 8.51
N LEU A 123 25.24 18.57 7.38
CA LEU A 123 24.67 17.78 6.30
C LEU A 123 24.36 16.34 6.70
N ASN A 124 25.23 15.69 7.48
CA ASN A 124 25.01 14.34 8.00
C ASN A 124 23.76 14.27 8.89
N ARG A 125 23.58 15.26 9.79
CA ARG A 125 22.36 15.36 10.62
C ARG A 125 21.11 15.54 9.76
N ARG A 126 21.16 16.43 8.78
CA ARG A 126 20.03 16.67 7.86
C ARG A 126 19.68 15.42 7.06
N PHE A 127 20.68 14.74 6.50
CA PHE A 127 20.50 13.48 5.78
C PHE A 127 19.88 12.41 6.69
N GLY A 128 20.43 12.22 7.89
CA GLY A 128 19.92 11.25 8.85
C GLY A 128 18.45 11.51 9.22
N SER A 129 18.07 12.77 9.42
CA SER A 129 16.69 13.15 9.69
C SER A 129 15.77 12.86 8.51
N LEU A 130 16.12 13.28 7.29
CA LEU A 130 15.30 13.05 6.11
C LEU A 130 15.15 11.55 5.77
N HIS A 131 16.25 10.80 5.87
CA HIS A 131 16.23 9.35 5.69
C HIS A 131 15.38 8.66 6.76
N GLY A 132 15.50 9.08 8.02
CA GLY A 132 14.68 8.58 9.12
C GLY A 132 13.19 8.82 8.90
N ILE A 133 12.79 10.03 8.50
CA ILE A 133 11.40 10.36 8.16
C ILE A 133 10.89 9.46 7.03
N SER A 134 11.70 9.26 5.97
CA SER A 134 11.29 8.40 4.86
C SER A 134 11.06 6.96 5.28
N SER A 135 11.96 6.42 6.11
CA SER A 135 11.83 5.08 6.69
C SER A 135 10.60 4.93 7.58
N LEU A 136 10.24 5.96 8.37
CA LEU A 136 9.01 5.95 9.18
C LEU A 136 7.74 5.97 8.31
N LEU A 137 7.73 6.76 7.23
CA LEU A 137 6.61 6.78 6.27
C LEU A 137 6.43 5.42 5.57
N ASN A 138 7.52 4.72 5.28
CA ASN A 138 7.50 3.35 4.75
C ASN A 138 7.05 2.33 5.80
N LEU A 139 7.54 2.44 7.04
CA LEU A 139 7.12 1.57 8.13
C LEU A 139 5.62 1.71 8.41
N TRP A 140 5.11 2.95 8.40
CA TRP A 140 3.67 3.21 8.47
C TRP A 140 2.92 2.48 7.35
N ALA A 141 3.40 2.56 6.10
CA ALA A 141 2.76 1.87 4.99
C ALA A 141 2.72 0.35 5.18
N VAL A 142 3.81 -0.26 5.67
CA VAL A 142 3.87 -1.69 5.99
C VAL A 142 2.86 -2.06 7.09
N ILE A 143 2.82 -1.30 8.19
CA ILE A 143 1.88 -1.53 9.29
C ILE A 143 0.44 -1.38 8.80
N ALA A 144 0.14 -0.31 8.06
CA ALA A 144 -1.18 0.00 7.56
C ALA A 144 -1.69 -1.10 6.62
N ILE A 145 -0.86 -1.56 5.66
CA ILE A 145 -1.21 -2.65 4.74
C ILE A 145 -1.27 -4.00 5.48
N GLY A 146 -0.41 -4.23 6.48
CA GLY A 146 -0.46 -5.43 7.30
C GLY A 146 -1.76 -5.53 8.11
N LEU A 147 -2.15 -4.45 8.80
CA LEU A 147 -3.42 -4.34 9.51
C LEU A 147 -4.61 -4.47 8.56
N HIS A 148 -4.52 -3.89 7.36
CA HIS A 148 -5.51 -4.04 6.31
C HIS A 148 -5.71 -5.51 5.92
N GLY A 149 -4.62 -6.24 5.67
CA GLY A 149 -4.66 -7.67 5.35
C GLY A 149 -5.24 -8.51 6.48
N LEU A 150 -4.80 -8.27 7.73
CA LEU A 150 -5.33 -8.97 8.91
C LEU A 150 -6.82 -8.70 9.11
N TRP A 151 -7.26 -7.47 8.88
CA TRP A 151 -8.65 -7.10 9.02
C TRP A 151 -9.51 -7.74 7.92
N ILE A 152 -9.04 -7.81 6.67
CA ILE A 152 -9.73 -8.59 5.61
C ILE A 152 -9.79 -10.07 6.01
N GLY A 153 -8.69 -10.63 6.50
CA GLY A 153 -8.63 -12.03 6.94
C GLY A 153 -9.55 -12.35 8.12
N ASN A 154 -9.78 -11.41 9.04
CA ASN A 154 -10.66 -11.63 10.20
C ASN A 154 -12.12 -11.25 9.93
N ALA A 155 -12.38 -10.12 9.27
CA ALA A 155 -13.74 -9.61 9.02
C ALA A 155 -14.34 -10.17 7.72
N GLY A 156 -13.52 -10.39 6.69
CA GLY A 156 -13.95 -10.94 5.40
C GLY A 156 -14.15 -12.46 5.42
N VAL A 157 -13.48 -13.19 6.30
CA VAL A 157 -13.64 -14.66 6.44
C VAL A 157 -14.76 -15.04 7.41
N LYS A 158 -15.21 -14.11 8.28
CA LYS A 158 -16.37 -14.32 9.16
C LYS A 158 -17.72 -14.17 8.47
N GLY A 159 -17.74 -14.18 7.14
CA GLY A 159 -18.96 -14.29 6.34
C GLY A 159 -19.32 -15.75 6.05
N TYR A 160 -19.80 -16.45 7.08
CA TYR A 160 -20.83 -17.52 7.16
C TYR A 160 -20.68 -18.24 8.51
#